data_AF-A0A8H7BWU0-F1
#
_entry.id   AF-A0A8H7BWU0-F1
#
_cell.length_a   1.000
_cell.length_b   1.000
_cell.length_c   1.000
_cell.angle_alpha   90.00
_cell.angle_beta   90.00
_cell.angle_gamma   90.00
#
_symmetry.space_group_name_H-M   'P 1'
#
loop_
_entity.id
_entity.type
_entity.pdbx_description
1 polymer ?
#
loop_
_entity_poly.entity_id
_entity_poly.type
_entity_poly.pdbx_seq_one_letter_code
_entity_poly.pdbx_strand_id
1 'polypeptide(L)'
;MQDGKFKQPKVLKDMFLELARDKPALLHELSTTGFTIMGEKIVMVIMDIPAGHVCRVTRTKPLFFPVNAEQFITRLMPLIRVVWSGRQLMEKTLDLLLADQEEISVELDNGDEETVVFVPPSFHSARFSSSPSSSELSPRKKKARASLPIEVDD
;
A
#
# COMPACT_ATOMS: atom_id res chain seq x y z
N MET A 1 11.47 4.04 -17.91
CA MET A 1 10.60 2.93 -17.44
C MET A 1 10.61 2.86 -15.92
N GLN A 2 9.62 3.45 -15.24
CA GLN A 2 9.37 3.22 -13.81
C GLN A 2 7.95 2.72 -13.54
N ASP A 3 7.02 3.07 -14.43
CA ASP A 3 5.62 2.65 -14.59
C ASP A 3 5.22 1.33 -13.92
N GLY A 4 5.82 0.21 -14.33
CA GLY A 4 5.46 -1.13 -13.82
C GLY A 4 5.64 -1.29 -12.31
N LYS A 5 6.51 -0.49 -11.67
CA LYS A 5 6.67 -0.49 -10.20
C LYS A 5 5.49 0.14 -9.46
N PHE A 6 4.72 1.03 -10.10
CA PHE A 6 3.63 1.80 -9.51
C PHE A 6 2.25 1.39 -10.04
N LYS A 7 2.11 1.23 -11.36
CA LYS A 7 0.85 0.83 -12.01
C LYS A 7 0.35 -0.53 -11.50
N GLN A 8 1.24 -1.52 -11.37
CA GLN A 8 0.83 -2.85 -10.93
C GLN A 8 0.38 -2.92 -9.46
N PRO A 9 1.09 -2.35 -8.46
CA PRO A 9 0.55 -2.26 -7.11
C PRO A 9 -0.75 -1.46 -7.03
N LYS A 10 -0.95 -0.42 -7.85
CA LYS A 10 -2.25 0.27 -7.90
C LYS A 10 -3.35 -0.71 -8.33
N VAL A 11 -3.19 -1.41 -9.46
CA VAL A 11 -4.18 -2.37 -9.97
C VAL A 11 -4.42 -3.50 -8.97
N LEU A 12 -3.38 -4.08 -8.37
CA LEU A 12 -3.53 -5.11 -7.34
C LEU A 12 -4.28 -4.61 -6.10
N LYS A 13 -4.10 -3.34 -5.71
CA LYS A 13 -4.83 -2.71 -4.59
C LYS A 13 -6.28 -2.41 -4.96
N ASP A 14 -6.53 -1.97 -6.19
CA ASP A 14 -7.90 -1.70 -6.66
C ASP A 14 -8.70 -3.03 -6.72
N MET A 15 -8.12 -4.09 -7.30
CA MET A 15 -8.67 -5.47 -7.25
C MET A 15 -8.87 -5.99 -5.82
N PHE A 16 -7.90 -5.75 -4.92
CA PHE A 16 -7.99 -6.22 -3.53
C PHE A 16 -9.17 -5.55 -2.81
N LEU A 17 -9.38 -4.24 -3.04
CA LEU A 17 -10.50 -3.51 -2.45
C LEU A 17 -11.86 -3.94 -2.99
N GLU A 18 -11.95 -4.47 -4.21
CA GLU A 18 -13.17 -5.08 -4.73
C GLU A 18 -13.46 -6.39 -3.96
N LEU A 19 -12.51 -7.33 -3.89
CA LEU A 19 -12.68 -8.57 -3.14
C LEU A 19 -12.96 -8.36 -1.64
N ALA A 20 -12.29 -7.38 -1.02
CA ALA A 20 -12.48 -7.07 0.40
C ALA A 20 -13.78 -6.29 0.69
N ARG A 21 -14.43 -5.69 -0.33
CA ARG A 21 -15.79 -5.14 -0.19
C ARG A 21 -16.83 -6.24 -0.23
N ASP A 22 -16.69 -7.17 -1.17
CA ASP A 22 -17.62 -8.29 -1.31
C ASP A 22 -17.58 -9.20 -0.07
N LYS A 23 -16.37 -9.43 0.49
CA LYS A 23 -16.14 -10.37 1.62
C LYS A 23 -15.17 -9.77 2.66
N PRO A 24 -15.64 -8.84 3.52
CA PRO A 24 -14.78 -8.15 4.49
C PRO A 24 -14.28 -9.04 5.62
N ALA A 25 -14.96 -10.14 5.96
CA ALA A 25 -14.52 -11.10 6.97
C ALA A 25 -13.17 -11.77 6.58
N LEU A 26 -12.97 -12.05 5.29
CA LEU A 26 -11.78 -12.72 4.75
C LEU A 26 -10.57 -11.78 4.57
N LEU A 27 -10.67 -10.49 4.92
CA LEU A 27 -9.69 -9.44 4.56
C LEU A 27 -8.22 -9.76 4.92
N HIS A 28 -7.98 -10.55 5.97
CA HIS A 28 -6.65 -10.97 6.40
C HIS A 28 -6.09 -12.19 5.64
N GLU A 29 -6.94 -12.95 4.96
CA GLU A 29 -6.61 -14.20 4.24
C GLU A 29 -6.61 -14.02 2.71
N LEU A 30 -7.33 -13.01 2.21
CA LEU A 30 -7.30 -12.60 0.81
C LEU A 30 -5.88 -12.19 0.37
N SER A 31 -5.53 -12.51 -0.88
CA SER A 31 -4.31 -12.04 -1.52
C SER A 31 -4.53 -11.77 -3.02
N THR A 32 -3.96 -10.69 -3.55
CA THR A 32 -3.97 -10.43 -5.00
C THR A 32 -2.56 -10.63 -5.58
N THR A 33 -2.45 -11.45 -6.63
CA THR A 33 -1.18 -11.78 -7.28
C THR A 33 -1.19 -11.32 -8.74
N GLY A 34 -0.06 -10.83 -9.24
CA GLY A 34 0.10 -10.47 -10.65
C GLY A 34 1.56 -10.52 -11.10
N PHE A 35 1.77 -10.52 -12.43
CA PHE A 35 3.09 -10.67 -13.03
C PHE A 35 3.49 -9.44 -13.85
N THR A 36 4.64 -8.83 -13.55
CA THR A 36 5.27 -7.84 -14.42
C THR A 36 6.16 -8.55 -15.43
N ILE A 37 5.89 -8.44 -16.72
CA ILE A 37 6.81 -8.85 -17.79
C ILE A 37 7.45 -7.57 -18.37
N MET A 38 8.78 -7.53 -18.45
CA MET A 38 9.56 -6.32 -18.73
C MET A 38 10.74 -6.63 -19.66
N GLY A 39 10.44 -6.97 -20.91
CA GLY A 39 11.40 -7.59 -21.83
C GLY A 39 11.71 -9.03 -21.39
N GLU A 40 12.98 -9.43 -21.45
CA GLU A 40 13.45 -10.79 -21.10
C GLU A 40 13.39 -11.13 -19.59
N LYS A 41 12.49 -10.52 -18.81
CA LYS A 41 12.30 -10.86 -17.39
C LYS A 41 10.85 -10.78 -16.92
N ILE A 42 10.53 -11.64 -15.95
CA ILE A 42 9.28 -11.64 -15.20
C ILE A 42 9.55 -11.36 -13.71
N VAL A 43 8.61 -10.68 -13.05
CA VAL A 43 8.54 -10.47 -11.61
C VAL A 43 7.13 -10.79 -11.15
N MET A 44 6.98 -11.70 -10.19
CA MET A 44 5.69 -11.88 -9.51
C MET A 44 5.58 -10.86 -8.37
N VAL A 45 4.43 -10.22 -8.26
CA VAL A 45 4.07 -9.27 -7.22
C VAL A 45 2.83 -9.82 -6.51
N ILE A 46 2.89 -9.89 -5.18
CA ILE A 46 1.80 -10.35 -4.32
C ILE A 46 1.45 -9.18 -3.40
N MET A 47 0.16 -8.97 -3.17
CA MET A 47 -0.38 -7.97 -2.25
C MET A 47 -1.32 -8.64 -1.25
N ASP A 48 -1.14 -8.31 0.03
CA ASP A 48 -1.85 -8.93 1.16
C ASP A 48 -1.99 -7.95 2.34
N ILE A 49 -3.00 -8.12 3.20
CA ILE A 49 -3.25 -7.23 4.35
C ILE A 49 -3.21 -8.03 5.67
N PRO A 50 -2.02 -8.39 6.19
CA PRO A 50 -1.90 -9.29 7.34
C PRO A 50 -2.49 -8.72 8.65
N ALA A 51 -2.59 -7.40 8.79
CA ALA A 51 -2.93 -6.73 10.04
C ALA A 51 -4.13 -5.75 9.94
N GLY A 52 -4.95 -5.86 8.89
CA GLY A 52 -6.12 -4.98 8.63
C GLY A 52 -5.77 -3.55 8.17
N HIS A 53 -4.76 -2.93 8.80
CA HIS A 53 -4.38 -1.53 8.59
C HIS A 53 -3.11 -1.31 7.75
N VAL A 54 -2.37 -2.38 7.41
CA VAL A 54 -1.15 -2.33 6.60
C VAL A 54 -1.26 -3.26 5.41
N CYS A 55 -1.24 -2.68 4.20
CA CYS A 55 -1.08 -3.40 2.95
C CYS A 55 0.41 -3.69 2.69
N ARG A 56 0.75 -4.98 2.55
CA ARG A 56 2.09 -5.48 2.21
C ARG A 56 2.17 -5.74 0.71
N VAL A 57 3.31 -5.40 0.09
CA VAL A 57 3.57 -5.63 -1.35
C VAL A 57 4.88 -6.40 -1.52
N THR A 58 4.76 -7.72 -1.58
CA THR A 58 5.87 -8.64 -1.76
C THR A 58 6.21 -8.77 -3.25
N ARG A 59 7.50 -8.87 -3.59
CA ARG A 59 7.96 -9.07 -4.97
C ARG A 59 9.02 -10.17 -5.04
N THR A 60 8.95 -11.05 -6.03
CA THR A 60 10.02 -12.02 -6.27
C THR A 60 11.27 -11.32 -6.80
N LYS A 61 12.42 -11.99 -6.70
CA LYS A 61 13.59 -11.63 -7.51
C LYS A 61 13.20 -11.73 -9.00
N PRO A 62 13.70 -10.85 -9.88
CA PRO A 62 13.46 -10.98 -11.31
C PRO A 62 14.02 -12.29 -11.85
N LEU A 63 13.19 -13.06 -12.54
CA LEU A 63 13.62 -14.24 -13.30
C LEU A 63 13.73 -13.85 -14.77
N PHE A 64 14.76 -14.35 -15.45
CA PHE A 64 15.03 -14.02 -16.84
C PHE A 64 14.62 -15.17 -17.76
N PHE A 65 14.08 -14.84 -18.93
CA PHE A 65 13.80 -15.81 -19.98
C PHE A 65 15.10 -16.40 -20.56
N PRO A 66 15.06 -17.62 -21.13
CA PRO A 66 16.19 -18.18 -21.87
C PRO A 66 16.33 -17.51 -23.24
N VAL A 67 17.53 -17.00 -23.52
CA VAL A 67 17.89 -16.43 -24.83
C VAL A 67 18.48 -17.53 -25.74
N ASN A 68 19.27 -18.44 -25.17
CA ASN A 68 19.96 -19.53 -25.87
C ASN A 68 19.43 -20.89 -25.40
N ALA A 69 19.45 -21.89 -26.28
CA ALA A 69 18.95 -23.25 -26.00
C ALA A 69 19.61 -23.91 -24.77
N GLU A 70 20.91 -23.70 -24.55
CA GLU A 70 21.66 -24.18 -23.38
C GLU A 70 21.07 -23.67 -22.05
N GLN A 71 20.50 -22.46 -22.06
CA GLN A 71 19.90 -21.81 -20.88
C GLN A 71 18.42 -22.17 -20.72
N PHE A 72 17.83 -22.91 -21.68
CA PHE A 72 16.40 -23.21 -21.70
C PHE A 72 15.97 -23.98 -20.45
N ILE A 73 16.59 -25.12 -20.16
CA ILE A 73 16.23 -25.96 -19.01
C ILE A 73 16.48 -25.22 -17.69
N THR A 74 17.62 -24.54 -17.57
CA THR A 74 18.05 -23.88 -16.32
C THR A 74 17.23 -22.63 -15.99
N ARG A 75 16.75 -21.88 -16.99
CA ARG A 75 15.91 -20.68 -16.79
C ARG A 75 14.41 -20.96 -16.87
N LEU A 76 13.95 -21.91 -17.68
CA LEU A 76 12.50 -22.19 -17.81
C LEU A 76 11.93 -22.85 -16.53
N MET A 77 12.68 -23.73 -15.87
CA MET A 77 12.22 -24.39 -14.64
C MET A 77 11.84 -23.41 -13.51
N PRO A 78 12.64 -22.40 -13.13
CA PRO A 78 12.21 -21.40 -12.15
C PRO A 78 11.07 -20.50 -12.64
N LEU A 79 10.98 -20.21 -13.95
CA LEU A 79 9.86 -19.44 -14.52
C LEU A 79 8.52 -20.20 -14.36
N ILE A 80 8.49 -21.48 -14.75
CA ILE A 80 7.32 -22.35 -14.58
C ILE A 80 6.92 -22.43 -13.09
N ARG A 81 7.90 -22.60 -12.19
CA ARG A 81 7.63 -22.62 -10.73
C ARG A 81 6.99 -21.32 -10.23
N VAL A 82 7.47 -20.15 -10.66
CA VAL A 82 6.89 -18.87 -10.23
C VAL A 82 5.49 -18.64 -10.80
N VAL A 83 5.24 -19.02 -12.06
CA VAL A 83 3.88 -18.96 -12.64
C VAL A 83 2.94 -19.92 -11.90
N TRP A 84 3.39 -21.14 -11.61
CA TRP A 84 2.62 -22.13 -10.84
C TRP A 84 2.30 -21.66 -9.41
N SER A 85 3.28 -21.12 -8.68
CA SER A 85 3.05 -20.59 -7.34
C SER A 85 2.09 -19.39 -7.33
N GLY A 86 2.13 -18.52 -8.34
CA GLY A 86 1.14 -17.44 -8.46
C GLY A 86 -0.27 -17.95 -8.79
N ARG A 87 -0.39 -18.99 -9.63
CA ARG A 87 -1.66 -19.70 -9.84
C ARG A 87 -2.20 -20.29 -8.54
N GLN A 88 -1.36 -20.97 -7.75
CA GLN A 88 -1.77 -21.56 -6.47
C GLN A 88 -2.22 -20.53 -5.43
N LEU A 89 -1.75 -19.27 -5.51
CA LEU A 89 -2.26 -18.18 -4.68
C LEU A 89 -3.64 -17.71 -5.15
N MET A 90 -3.84 -17.58 -6.46
CA MET A 90 -5.15 -17.25 -7.05
C MET A 90 -6.20 -18.32 -6.76
N GLU A 91 -5.85 -19.61 -6.87
CA GLU A 91 -6.72 -20.73 -6.55
C GLU A 91 -7.15 -20.70 -5.07
N LYS A 92 -6.20 -20.55 -4.13
CA LYS A 92 -6.54 -20.40 -2.70
C LYS A 92 -7.46 -19.23 -2.40
N THR A 93 -7.23 -18.07 -3.03
CA THR A 93 -8.12 -16.92 -2.83
C THR A 93 -9.49 -17.16 -3.46
N LEU A 94 -9.60 -17.89 -4.57
CA LEU A 94 -10.89 -18.33 -5.12
C LEU A 94 -11.60 -19.30 -4.16
N ASP A 95 -10.90 -20.30 -3.63
CA ASP A 95 -11.44 -21.30 -2.71
C ASP A 95 -12.02 -20.66 -1.44
N LEU A 96 -11.33 -19.66 -0.87
CA LEU A 96 -11.82 -18.87 0.27
C LEU A 96 -13.10 -18.09 -0.07
N LEU A 97 -13.13 -17.39 -1.21
CA LEU A 97 -14.30 -16.61 -1.65
C LEU A 97 -15.53 -17.51 -1.88
N LEU A 98 -15.32 -18.76 -2.31
CA LEU A 98 -16.38 -19.75 -2.54
C LEU A 98 -16.85 -20.44 -1.24
N ALA A 99 -15.95 -20.79 -0.33
CA ALA A 99 -16.30 -21.43 0.95
C ALA A 99 -17.16 -20.52 1.84
N ASP A 100 -16.88 -19.22 1.81
CA ASP A 100 -17.58 -18.16 2.55
C ASP A 100 -19.00 -17.84 1.98
N GLN A 101 -19.60 -18.72 1.16
CA GLN A 101 -20.96 -18.54 0.62
C GLN A 101 -22.09 -19.16 1.48
N GLU A 102 -21.77 -19.88 2.56
CA GLU A 102 -22.78 -20.61 3.35
C GLU A 102 -23.48 -19.80 4.47
N GLU A 103 -22.92 -18.66 4.92
CA GLU A 103 -23.55 -17.82 5.96
C GLU A 103 -24.45 -16.72 5.39
N ILE A 104 -25.67 -17.09 4.98
CA ILE A 104 -26.76 -16.12 4.77
C ILE A 104 -27.39 -15.77 6.13
N SER A 105 -26.76 -14.83 6.84
CA SER A 105 -27.33 -14.21 8.03
C SER A 105 -28.53 -13.34 7.65
N VAL A 106 -29.73 -13.76 8.05
CA VAL A 106 -30.98 -13.00 7.82
C VAL A 106 -31.09 -11.90 8.88
N GLU A 107 -30.37 -10.80 8.68
CA GLU A 107 -30.51 -9.60 9.50
C GLU A 107 -31.78 -8.82 9.12
N LEU A 108 -32.43 -8.23 10.13
CA LEU A 108 -33.66 -7.47 9.95
C LEU A 108 -33.35 -6.02 9.57
N ASP A 109 -33.94 -5.56 8.48
CA ASP A 109 -33.84 -4.19 7.96
C ASP A 109 -34.34 -3.15 8.98
N ASN A 110 -33.41 -2.62 9.77
CA ASN A 110 -33.51 -1.33 10.42
C ASN A 110 -32.55 -0.40 9.66
N GLY A 111 -33.10 0.49 8.82
CA GLY A 111 -32.30 1.31 7.91
C GLY A 111 -31.29 2.24 8.57
N ASP A 112 -30.42 2.79 7.72
CA ASP A 112 -29.39 3.81 8.01
C ASP A 112 -28.06 3.33 8.64
N GLU A 113 -27.42 2.30 8.09
CA GLU A 113 -25.94 2.29 8.02
C GLU A 113 -25.38 1.60 6.76
N GLU A 114 -24.75 2.37 5.86
CA GLU A 114 -23.98 1.84 4.73
C GLU A 114 -22.71 1.18 5.27
N THR A 115 -22.48 -0.11 4.99
CA THR A 115 -21.42 -0.90 5.65
C THR A 115 -20.03 -0.54 5.12
N VAL A 116 -19.48 0.59 5.59
CA VAL A 116 -18.18 1.12 5.13
C VAL A 116 -17.05 0.18 5.54
N VAL A 117 -16.58 -0.64 4.59
CA VAL A 117 -15.38 -1.48 4.75
C VAL A 117 -14.15 -0.57 4.94
N PHE A 118 -13.84 -0.30 6.20
CA PHE A 118 -12.83 0.67 6.63
C PHE A 118 -11.41 0.09 6.53
N VAL A 119 -10.90 -0.03 5.30
CA VAL A 119 -9.45 -0.13 5.08
C VAL A 119 -8.85 1.25 5.37
N PRO A 120 -8.11 1.45 6.48
CA PRO A 120 -7.71 2.79 6.90
C PRO A 120 -6.76 3.42 5.87
N PRO A 121 -6.93 4.73 5.55
CA PRO A 121 -6.30 5.36 4.40
C PRO A 121 -4.78 5.59 4.58
N SER A 122 -3.97 4.56 4.32
CA SER A 122 -2.54 4.46 4.65
C SER A 122 -1.60 5.49 3.99
N PHE A 123 -2.10 6.42 3.17
CA PHE A 123 -1.33 7.45 2.47
C PHE A 123 -1.96 8.85 2.46
N HIS A 124 -3.01 9.10 3.25
CA HIS A 124 -3.45 10.48 3.48
C HIS A 124 -2.56 11.15 4.53
N SER A 125 -1.62 11.98 4.07
CA SER A 125 -0.95 12.95 4.95
C SER A 125 -2.03 13.89 5.49
N ALA A 126 -2.40 13.70 6.76
CA ALA A 126 -3.32 14.57 7.45
C ALA A 126 -2.75 15.99 7.42
N ARG A 127 -3.43 16.90 6.71
CA ARG A 127 -3.06 18.33 6.72
C ARG A 127 -3.14 18.78 8.16
N PHE A 128 -2.01 19.18 8.75
CA PHE A 128 -1.96 19.73 10.10
C PHE A 128 -2.97 20.88 10.21
N SER A 129 -4.06 20.65 10.94
CA SER A 129 -4.96 21.71 11.35
C SER A 129 -4.21 22.57 12.37
N SER A 130 -3.65 23.68 11.91
CA SER A 130 -2.93 24.64 12.75
C SER A 130 -3.87 25.19 13.83
N SER A 131 -3.74 24.69 15.06
CA SER A 131 -4.45 25.23 16.22
C SER A 131 -4.02 26.69 16.45
N PRO A 132 -4.97 27.62 16.68
CA PRO A 132 -4.67 29.05 16.73
C PRO A 132 -3.92 29.45 18.00
N SER A 133 -3.13 30.52 17.90
CA SER A 133 -2.36 31.09 19.00
C SER A 133 -3.22 31.88 19.99
N SER A 134 -3.07 31.62 21.29
CA SER A 134 -3.57 32.46 22.38
C SER A 134 -2.45 33.36 22.93
N SER A 135 -2.63 34.69 22.91
CA SER A 135 -1.57 35.66 23.21
C SER A 135 -1.98 36.70 24.26
N GLU A 136 -1.44 36.59 25.48
CA GLU A 136 -1.55 37.56 26.58
C GLU A 136 -0.30 37.45 27.49
N LEU A 137 0.22 38.46 28.19
CA LEU A 137 0.15 39.94 28.04
C LEU A 137 1.36 40.52 28.82
N SER A 138 1.88 41.70 28.44
CA SER A 138 3.04 42.35 29.11
C SER A 138 2.72 43.75 29.64
N PRO A 139 3.36 44.17 30.76
CA PRO A 139 3.63 45.59 30.99
C PRO A 139 5.11 45.92 31.33
N ARG A 140 5.60 46.97 30.66
CA ARG A 140 6.98 47.52 30.67
C ARG A 140 7.45 48.12 32.01
N LYS A 141 8.77 48.19 32.20
CA LYS A 141 9.49 49.37 32.78
C LYS A 141 10.57 49.89 31.79
N LYS A 142 11.18 51.07 32.03
CA LYS A 142 11.81 51.93 30.99
C LYS A 142 13.17 52.56 31.39
N LYS A 143 14.00 52.89 30.37
CA LYS A 143 15.14 53.89 30.34
C LYS A 143 16.39 53.54 31.20
N ALA A 144 17.61 54.08 31.01
CA ALA A 144 18.27 55.11 30.13
C ALA A 144 19.84 54.91 30.19
N ARG A 145 20.79 55.60 29.50
CA ARG A 145 20.88 56.55 28.35
C ARG A 145 22.39 56.78 27.99
N ALA A 146 22.75 56.81 26.69
CA ALA A 146 24.03 57.34 26.11
C ALA A 146 25.35 56.61 26.52
N SER A 147 26.54 56.81 25.91
CA SER A 147 27.00 57.81 24.90
C SER A 147 28.03 57.27 23.87
N LEU A 148 28.26 58.06 22.81
CA LEU A 148 29.27 57.95 21.72
C LEU A 148 30.57 58.75 22.06
N PRO A 149 31.57 58.90 21.17
CA PRO A 149 32.27 57.94 20.27
C PRO A 149 33.83 58.01 20.45
N ILE A 150 34.63 57.34 19.60
CA ILE A 150 36.07 57.67 19.37
C ILE A 150 36.42 57.50 17.88
N GLU A 151 37.04 58.55 17.32
CA GLU A 151 37.56 58.76 15.95
C GLU A 151 38.78 59.71 16.09
N VAL A 152 39.87 59.70 15.30
CA VAL A 152 40.40 58.81 14.23
C VAL A 152 41.93 59.11 14.05
N ASP A 153 42.68 58.28 13.28
CA ASP A 153 44.14 58.38 12.97
C ASP A 153 45.11 58.18 14.18
N ASP A 154 46.40 57.81 14.06
CA ASP A 154 47.34 57.60 12.92
C ASP A 154 47.58 56.12 12.52
#